data_AF-A0A7W1H3R7-F1
#
_entry.id   AF-A0A7W1H3R7-F1
#
_cell.length_a   1.000
_cell.length_b   1.000
_cell.length_c   1.000
_cell.angle_alpha   90.00
_cell.angle_beta   90.00
_cell.angle_gamma   90.00
#
_symmetry.space_group_name_H-M   'P 1'
#
loop_
_entity.id
_entity.type
_entity.pdbx_description
1 polymer ?
#
loop_
_entity_poly.entity_id
_entity_poly.type
_entity_poly.pdbx_seq_one_letter_code
_entity_poly.pdbx_strand_id
1 'polypeptide(L)'
;TGSTFRRLCTQAHRAGMLCAPSVGPGYDARLATSDRAVKPRLHGATYDRMWKTALRADADVITITSYNEWQEGTQIEPAQAQVERSGYEGAWGRHGLAARRAYLEATAQWTARLGMVARQ
;
A
#
# COMPACT_ATOMS: atom_id res chain seq x y z
N THR A 1 5.04 -4.25 7.72
CA THR A 1 3.99 -5.29 7.70
C THR A 1 2.66 -4.84 8.30
N GLY A 2 2.49 -3.58 8.73
CA GLY A 2 1.24 -3.13 9.37
C GLY A 2 1.05 -3.68 10.79
N SER A 3 2.06 -4.32 11.38
CA SER A 3 1.97 -5.05 12.66
C SER A 3 1.49 -4.20 13.84
N THR A 4 1.67 -2.88 13.77
CA THR A 4 1.22 -1.94 14.81
C THR A 4 -0.24 -1.49 14.66
N PHE A 5 -0.88 -1.71 13.49
CA PHE A 5 -2.20 -1.15 13.20
C PHE A 5 -3.25 -1.55 14.23
N ARG A 6 -3.37 -2.84 14.56
CA ARG A 6 -4.36 -3.30 15.55
C ARG A 6 -4.18 -2.59 16.90
N ARG A 7 -2.94 -2.53 17.39
CA ARG A 7 -2.64 -1.88 18.67
C ARG A 7 -3.02 -0.40 18.63
N LEU A 8 -2.63 0.32 17.58
CA LEU A 8 -2.87 1.75 17.46
C LEU A 8 -4.36 2.07 17.23
N CYS A 9 -5.08 1.29 16.43
CA CYS A 9 -6.52 1.47 16.27
C CYS A 9 -7.29 1.20 17.56
N THR A 10 -6.98 0.10 18.28
CA THR A 10 -7.57 -0.15 19.60
C THR A 10 -7.30 1.01 20.58
N GLN A 11 -6.11 1.61 20.53
CA GLN A 11 -5.77 2.77 21.36
C GLN A 11 -6.55 4.03 20.95
N ALA A 12 -6.69 4.28 19.64
CA ALA A 12 -7.47 5.40 19.11
C ALA A 12 -8.93 5.30 19.54
N HIS A 13 -9.56 4.14 19.33
CA HIS A 13 -10.97 3.92 19.70
C HIS A 13 -11.21 4.05 21.20
N ARG A 14 -10.32 3.52 22.05
CA ARG A 14 -10.41 3.70 23.51
C ARG A 14 -10.32 5.17 23.95
N ALA A 15 -9.67 6.00 23.14
CA ALA A 15 -9.56 7.44 23.36
C ALA A 15 -10.67 8.25 22.66
N GLY A 16 -11.65 7.60 22.01
CA GLY A 16 -12.70 8.28 21.26
C GLY A 16 -12.22 8.94 19.94
N MET A 17 -11.09 8.48 19.39
CA MET A 17 -10.51 8.97 18.14
C MET A 17 -10.72 8.00 16.98
N LEU A 18 -10.75 8.53 15.76
CA LEU A 18 -10.74 7.73 14.53
C LEU A 18 -9.34 7.14 14.28
N CYS A 19 -9.29 5.88 13.86
CA CYS A 19 -8.08 5.24 13.37
C CYS A 19 -7.96 5.38 11.84
N ALA A 20 -6.84 5.95 11.38
CA ALA A 20 -6.56 6.18 9.95
C ALA A 20 -5.19 5.63 9.49
N PRO A 21 -4.92 4.31 9.52
CA PRO A 21 -3.64 3.76 9.12
C PRO A 21 -3.36 3.98 7.61
N SER A 22 -2.09 4.24 7.30
CA SER A 22 -1.62 4.37 5.93
C SER A 22 -1.10 3.05 5.37
N VAL A 23 -1.62 2.65 4.20
CA VAL A 23 -1.15 1.50 3.43
C VAL A 23 -0.29 1.96 2.25
N GLY A 24 0.74 1.18 1.93
CA GLY A 24 1.66 1.50 0.84
C GLY A 24 2.20 0.23 0.16
N PRO A 25 2.53 0.29 -1.13
CA PRO A 25 2.89 -0.90 -1.91
C PRO A 25 4.29 -1.42 -1.60
N GLY A 26 5.17 -0.56 -1.09
CA GLY A 26 6.58 -0.79 -0.81
C GLY A 26 7.23 0.52 -0.37
N TYR A 27 8.54 0.52 -0.25
CA TYR A 27 9.37 1.71 0.01
C TYR A 27 10.78 1.44 -0.49
N ASP A 28 11.35 2.36 -1.25
CA ASP A 28 12.77 2.36 -1.65
C ASP A 28 13.17 3.78 -2.05
N ALA A 29 13.79 4.51 -1.11
CA ALA A 29 14.23 5.89 -1.31
C ALA A 29 15.72 6.02 -1.67
N ARG A 30 16.43 4.90 -1.90
CA ARG A 30 17.90 4.88 -2.04
C ARG A 30 18.44 5.70 -3.22
N LEU A 31 17.59 5.99 -4.21
CA LEU A 31 17.94 6.84 -5.35
C LEU A 31 17.79 8.34 -5.08
N ALA A 32 17.09 8.74 -4.01
CA ALA A 32 16.76 10.12 -3.70
C ALA A 32 17.34 10.59 -2.35
N THR A 33 17.62 9.67 -1.44
CA THR A 33 18.07 9.99 -0.07
C THR A 33 19.18 9.04 0.40
N SER A 34 19.75 9.31 1.57
CA SER A 34 20.69 8.41 2.25
C SER A 34 20.00 7.27 3.01
N ASP A 35 18.67 7.19 3.00
CA ASP A 35 17.92 6.14 3.67
C ASP A 35 18.16 4.79 2.99
N ARG A 36 18.58 3.80 3.79
CA ARG A 36 18.87 2.44 3.34
C ARG A 36 17.70 1.48 3.56
N ALA A 37 16.62 1.93 4.22
CA ALA A 37 15.44 1.13 4.43
C ALA A 37 14.81 0.75 3.09
N VAL A 38 14.54 -0.54 2.92
CA VAL A 38 13.83 -1.07 1.76
C VAL A 38 12.70 -1.95 2.23
N LYS A 39 11.54 -1.73 1.65
CA LYS A 39 10.38 -2.58 1.80
C LYS A 39 9.94 -3.04 0.41
N PRO A 40 10.30 -4.28 0.01
CA PRO A 40 10.04 -4.75 -1.33
C PRO A 40 8.54 -4.84 -1.61
N ARG A 41 8.17 -4.62 -2.87
CA ARG A 41 6.79 -4.76 -3.36
C ARG A 41 6.30 -6.21 -3.39
N LEU A 42 7.23 -7.16 -3.55
CA LEU A 42 6.98 -8.61 -3.58
C LEU A 42 5.82 -8.99 -4.51
N HIS A 43 5.86 -8.49 -5.75
CA HIS A 43 4.82 -8.71 -6.76
C HIS A 43 3.39 -8.41 -6.27
N GLY A 44 3.23 -7.39 -5.40
CA GLY A 44 1.94 -6.97 -4.85
C GLY A 44 1.64 -7.51 -3.44
N ALA A 45 2.34 -8.55 -2.99
CA ALA A 45 2.07 -9.19 -1.70
C ALA A 45 2.26 -8.26 -0.49
N THR A 46 3.16 -7.27 -0.59
CA THR A 46 3.33 -6.26 0.46
C THR A 46 2.10 -5.37 0.60
N TYR A 47 1.52 -4.94 -0.53
CA TYR A 47 0.33 -4.09 -0.53
C TYR A 47 -0.88 -4.84 0.01
N ASP A 48 -1.09 -6.08 -0.44
CA ASP A 48 -2.16 -6.96 0.04
C ASP A 48 -2.05 -7.20 1.55
N ARG A 49 -0.83 -7.39 2.06
CA ARG A 49 -0.63 -7.59 3.50
C ARG A 49 -1.00 -6.33 4.29
N MET A 50 -0.65 -5.14 3.81
CA MET A 50 -1.01 -3.89 4.49
C MET A 50 -2.51 -3.66 4.51
N TRP A 51 -3.19 -3.84 3.37
CA TRP A 51 -4.65 -3.74 3.29
C TRP A 51 -5.36 -4.73 4.20
N LYS A 52 -5.00 -6.02 4.14
CA LYS A 52 -5.57 -7.05 5.03
C LYS A 52 -5.37 -6.71 6.50
N THR A 53 -4.21 -6.14 6.85
CA THR A 53 -3.90 -5.78 8.24
C THR A 53 -4.68 -4.55 8.70
N ALA A 54 -4.88 -3.55 7.83
CA ALA A 54 -5.69 -2.37 8.12
C ALA A 54 -7.17 -2.75 8.32
N LEU A 55 -7.72 -3.59 7.45
CA LEU A 55 -9.09 -4.11 7.60
C LEU A 55 -9.28 -4.89 8.91
N ARG A 56 -8.34 -5.77 9.25
CA ARG A 56 -8.37 -6.54 10.52
C ARG A 56 -8.11 -5.69 11.77
N ALA A 57 -7.61 -4.48 11.60
CA ALA A 57 -7.36 -3.55 12.70
C ALA A 57 -8.58 -2.69 13.02
N ASP A 58 -9.70 -2.88 12.31
CA ASP A 58 -10.91 -2.08 12.47
C ASP A 58 -10.65 -0.59 12.17
N ALA A 59 -9.96 -0.33 11.06
CA ALA A 59 -9.67 1.05 10.63
C ALA A 59 -10.94 1.77 10.18
N ASP A 60 -11.19 2.97 10.72
CA ASP A 60 -12.31 3.83 10.30
C ASP A 60 -12.06 4.44 8.91
N VAL A 61 -10.81 4.82 8.65
CA VAL A 61 -10.34 5.37 7.38
C VAL A 61 -9.05 4.66 7.00
N ILE A 62 -8.82 4.42 5.71
CA ILE A 62 -7.52 3.92 5.22
C ILE A 62 -6.95 4.96 4.27
N THR A 63 -5.75 5.43 4.54
CA THR A 63 -5.02 6.34 3.66
C THR A 63 -4.02 5.56 2.80
N ILE A 64 -3.72 6.03 1.60
CA ILE A 64 -2.73 5.42 0.72
C ILE A 64 -1.51 6.33 0.63
N THR A 65 -0.37 5.79 1.05
CA THR A 65 0.94 6.42 0.85
C THR A 65 1.65 5.64 -0.24
N SER A 66 1.63 6.10 -1.49
CA SER A 66 1.14 7.40 -2.00
C SER A 66 0.51 7.23 -3.38
N TYR A 67 -0.13 8.27 -3.94
CA TYR A 67 -0.40 8.26 -5.39
C TYR A 67 0.91 8.26 -6.17
N ASN A 68 1.77 9.28 -5.98
CA ASN A 68 2.94 9.54 -6.82
C ASN A 68 4.19 10.08 -6.08
N GLU A 69 4.48 9.64 -4.85
CA GLU A 69 5.75 10.00 -4.19
C GLU A 69 6.90 9.11 -4.71
N TRP A 70 7.36 9.45 -5.91
CA TRP A 70 8.38 8.69 -6.66
C TRP A 70 9.73 8.63 -5.95
N GLN A 71 10.06 9.66 -5.16
CA GLN A 71 11.31 9.77 -4.41
C GLN A 71 11.40 8.71 -3.32
N GLU A 72 10.27 8.29 -2.74
CA GLU A 72 10.21 7.25 -1.71
C GLU A 72 9.94 5.85 -2.29
N GLY A 73 9.60 5.76 -3.57
CA GLY A 73 9.18 4.50 -4.19
C GLY A 73 7.86 3.96 -3.63
N THR A 74 6.98 4.83 -3.09
CA THR A 74 5.69 4.47 -2.47
C THR A 74 4.49 4.62 -3.41
N GLN A 75 4.70 5.10 -4.62
CA GLN A 75 3.67 5.40 -5.61
C GLN A 75 2.83 4.17 -6.03
N ILE A 76 1.53 4.39 -6.24
CA ILE A 76 0.61 3.49 -6.96
C ILE A 76 0.35 3.94 -8.39
N GLU A 77 0.78 5.15 -8.76
CA GLU A 77 0.75 5.67 -10.12
C GLU A 77 1.39 4.66 -11.11
N PRO A 78 0.86 4.51 -12.33
CA PRO A 78 1.37 3.53 -13.26
C PRO A 78 2.86 3.67 -13.55
N ALA A 79 3.60 2.57 -13.43
CA ALA A 79 5.05 2.56 -13.59
C ALA A 79 5.51 1.53 -14.62
N GLN A 80 6.44 1.95 -15.48
CA GLN A 80 7.20 1.07 -16.36
C GLN A 80 8.65 0.99 -15.87
N ALA A 81 9.31 -0.14 -16.12
CA ALA A 81 10.73 -0.27 -15.85
C ALA A 81 11.55 0.75 -16.67
N GLN A 82 12.48 1.42 -15.99
CA GLN A 82 13.51 2.28 -16.57
C GLN A 82 14.87 1.84 -16.04
N VAL A 83 15.95 2.43 -16.57
CA VAL A 83 17.29 2.26 -16.01
C VAL A 83 17.25 2.61 -14.53
N GLU A 84 17.71 1.68 -13.68
CA GLU A 84 17.74 1.76 -12.20
C GLU A 84 16.39 1.87 -11.48
N ARG A 85 15.26 2.01 -12.20
CA ARG A 85 13.92 2.10 -11.60
C ARG A 85 13.06 0.91 -11.98
N SER A 86 12.67 0.13 -10.98
CA SER A 86 11.77 -0.99 -11.18
C SER A 86 10.36 -0.51 -11.53
N GLY A 87 9.77 -1.09 -12.58
CA GLY A 87 8.34 -0.99 -12.85
C GLY A 87 7.56 -2.00 -12.00
N TYR A 88 6.37 -2.38 -12.49
CA TYR A 88 5.48 -3.32 -11.80
C TYR A 88 5.40 -4.71 -12.43
N GLU A 89 6.39 -5.07 -13.23
CA GLU A 89 6.41 -6.35 -13.95
C GLU A 89 6.29 -7.54 -12.97
N GLY A 90 5.38 -8.47 -13.29
CA GLY A 90 5.06 -9.63 -12.45
C GLY A 90 4.14 -9.33 -11.27
N ALA A 91 3.72 -8.09 -11.00
CA ALA A 91 2.79 -7.79 -9.93
C ALA A 91 1.46 -8.54 -10.12
N TRP A 92 1.08 -9.36 -9.14
CA TRP A 92 -0.04 -10.32 -9.24
C TRP A 92 -0.02 -11.17 -10.53
N GLY A 93 1.17 -11.54 -11.02
CA GLY A 93 1.34 -12.33 -12.25
C GLY A 93 1.03 -11.56 -13.54
N ARG A 94 0.99 -10.23 -13.50
CA ARG A 94 0.67 -9.37 -14.65
C ARG A 94 1.92 -8.95 -15.39
N HIS A 95 1.74 -8.67 -16.69
CA HIS A 95 2.82 -8.30 -17.61
C HIS A 95 2.45 -7.09 -18.46
N GLY A 96 3.45 -6.36 -18.96
CA GLY A 96 3.25 -5.27 -19.93
C GLY A 96 2.33 -4.16 -19.41
N LEU A 97 1.37 -3.71 -20.23
CA LEU A 97 0.44 -2.64 -19.84
C LEU A 97 -0.39 -2.99 -18.59
N ALA A 98 -0.76 -4.25 -18.42
CA ALA A 98 -1.51 -4.72 -17.26
C ALA A 98 -0.66 -4.66 -15.98
N ALA A 99 0.64 -4.93 -16.07
CA ALA A 99 1.57 -4.76 -14.96
C ALA A 99 1.65 -3.28 -14.55
N ARG A 100 1.83 -2.37 -15.52
CA ARG A 100 1.97 -0.93 -15.27
C ARG A 100 0.80 -0.36 -14.46
N ARG A 101 -0.43 -0.86 -14.66
CA ARG A 101 -1.63 -0.37 -13.97
C ARG A 101 -2.01 -1.18 -12.72
N ALA A 102 -1.25 -2.21 -12.39
CA ALA A 102 -1.64 -3.22 -11.40
C ALA A 102 -1.97 -2.64 -10.02
N TYR A 103 -1.23 -1.63 -9.56
CA TYR A 103 -1.48 -1.04 -8.24
C TYR A 103 -2.75 -0.21 -8.18
N LEU A 104 -3.11 0.53 -9.24
CA LEU A 104 -4.40 1.22 -9.31
C LEU A 104 -5.57 0.22 -9.30
N GLU A 105 -5.44 -0.87 -10.05
CA GLU A 105 -6.47 -1.91 -10.09
C GLU A 105 -6.60 -2.63 -8.75
N ALA A 106 -5.47 -2.94 -8.10
CA ALA A 106 -5.47 -3.51 -6.76
C ALA A 106 -6.09 -2.54 -5.73
N THR A 107 -5.79 -1.24 -5.80
CA THR A 107 -6.44 -0.22 -4.97
C THR A 107 -7.96 -0.25 -5.15
N ALA A 108 -8.45 -0.27 -6.40
CA ALA A 108 -9.90 -0.35 -6.67
C ALA A 108 -10.55 -1.62 -6.09
N GLN A 109 -9.86 -2.77 -6.17
CA GLN A 109 -10.35 -4.02 -5.58
C GLN A 109 -10.39 -3.96 -4.04
N TRP A 110 -9.37 -3.35 -3.43
CA TRP A 110 -9.30 -3.23 -1.98
C TRP A 110 -10.31 -2.21 -1.42
N THR A 111 -10.54 -1.09 -2.10
CA THR A 111 -11.56 -0.11 -1.69
C THR A 111 -12.97 -0.69 -1.81
N ALA A 112 -13.25 -1.49 -2.86
CA ALA A 112 -14.52 -2.21 -2.97
C ALA A 112 -14.73 -3.18 -1.78
N ARG A 113 -13.67 -3.90 -1.36
CA ARG A 113 -13.72 -4.77 -0.17
C ARG A 113 -13.96 -4.00 1.12
N LEU A 114 -13.29 -2.87 1.31
CA LEU A 114 -13.53 -1.99 2.46
C LEU A 114 -15.01 -1.56 2.53
N GLY A 115 -15.59 -1.17 1.39
CA GLY A 115 -17.01 -0.79 1.31
C GLY A 115 -17.98 -1.91 1.64
N MET A 116 -17.61 -3.18 1.41
CA MET A 116 -18.43 -4.34 1.83
C MET A 116 -18.31 -4.66 3.31
N VAL A 117 -17.15 -4.41 3.93
CA VAL A 117 -16.96 -4.58 5.38
C VAL A 117 -17.71 -3.51 6.16
N ALA A 118 -17.66 -2.25 5.71
CA ALA A 118 -18.33 -1.14 6.39
C ALA A 118 -19.88 -1.16 6.34
N ARG A 119 -20.47 -2.06 5.53
CA ARG A 119 -21.94 -2.22 5.40
C ARG A 119 -22.51 -3.40 6.19
N GLN A 120 -21.65 -4.18 6.86
CA GLN A 120 -22.03 -5.27 7.75
C GLN A 120 -22.05 -4.77 9.19
#